data_AF-A0A9W6K4C1-F1
#
_entry.id   AF-A0A9W6K4C1-F1
#
_cell.length_a   1.000
_cell.length_b   1.000
_cell.length_c   1.000
_cell.angle_alpha   90.00
_cell.angle_beta   90.00
_cell.angle_gamma   90.00
#
_symmetry.space_group_name_H-M   'P 1'
#
loop_
_entity.id
_entity.type
_entity.pdbx_description
1 polymer ?
#
loop_
_entity_poly.entity_id
_entity_poly.type
_entity_poly.pdbx_seq_one_letter_code
_entity_poly.pdbx_strand_id
1 'polypeptide(L)'
;MLLDAVLNEPHKVPSIVAENPALLYETNWTGENVLHWLSVENLHEEVRLLRGLGSPIPAYALIDAVDHGYLETIIALLELGAEVVPSCITSALNNEYFALSRKKKSLIRRYFRQFGHEI
;
A
#
# COMPACT_ATOMS: atom_id res chain seq x y z
N MET A 1 -15.33 -8.70 9.98
CA MET A 1 -13.98 -9.00 9.45
C MET A 1 -13.04 -7.82 9.76
N LEU A 2 -11.71 -7.99 9.81
CA LEU A 2 -10.79 -6.86 10.11
C LEU A 2 -11.00 -5.68 9.14
N LEU A 3 -11.21 -5.96 7.85
CA LEU A 3 -11.54 -4.95 6.85
C LEU A 3 -12.79 -4.13 7.21
N ASP A 4 -13.89 -4.78 7.62
CA ASP A 4 -15.13 -4.06 7.98
C ASP A 4 -14.90 -3.08 9.14
N ALA A 5 -14.12 -3.51 10.14
CA ALA A 5 -13.79 -2.68 11.29
C ALA A 5 -12.95 -1.46 10.88
N VAL A 6 -11.98 -1.64 9.97
CA VAL A 6 -11.17 -0.54 9.45
C VAL A 6 -12.03 0.47 8.69
N LEU A 7 -12.95 0.01 7.85
CA LEU A 7 -13.76 0.90 7.00
C LEU A 7 -14.87 1.62 7.77
N ASN A 8 -15.48 0.98 8.77
CA ASN A 8 -16.68 1.50 9.45
C ASN A 8 -16.40 2.00 10.87
N GLU A 9 -15.44 1.40 11.58
CA GLU A 9 -15.19 1.67 12.99
C GLU A 9 -13.68 1.71 13.33
N PRO A 10 -12.86 2.55 12.64
CA PRO A 10 -11.39 2.51 12.75
C PRO A 10 -10.88 2.71 14.18
N HIS A 11 -11.63 3.44 15.02
CA HIS A 11 -11.32 3.66 16.43
C HIS A 11 -11.36 2.38 17.29
N LYS A 12 -12.05 1.32 16.85
CA LYS A 12 -12.10 0.03 17.54
C LYS A 12 -10.99 -0.93 17.11
N VAL A 13 -10.35 -0.67 15.97
CA VAL A 13 -9.34 -1.56 15.38
C VAL A 13 -8.19 -1.86 16.35
N PRO A 14 -7.62 -0.89 17.11
CA PRO A 14 -6.56 -1.20 18.07
C PRO A 14 -6.99 -2.22 19.14
N SER A 15 -8.22 -2.12 19.66
CA SER A 15 -8.75 -3.06 20.66
C SER A 15 -8.99 -4.45 20.05
N ILE A 16 -9.56 -4.51 18.84
CA ILE A 16 -9.77 -5.77 18.10
C ILE A 16 -8.44 -6.49 17.87
N VAL A 17 -7.42 -5.75 17.44
CA VAL A 17 -6.07 -6.27 17.21
C VAL A 17 -5.40 -6.68 18.53
N ALA A 18 -5.62 -5.95 19.62
CA ALA A 18 -5.08 -6.33 20.93
C ALA A 18 -5.68 -7.67 21.43
N GLU A 19 -6.96 -7.93 21.15
CA GLU A 19 -7.62 -9.21 21.49
C GLU A 19 -7.16 -10.36 20.58
N ASN A 20 -6.91 -10.09 19.30
CA ASN A 20 -6.43 -11.09 18.34
C ASN A 20 -5.40 -10.50 17.34
N PRO A 21 -4.10 -10.47 17.70
CA PRO A 21 -3.06 -9.92 16.83
C PRO A 21 -2.87 -10.69 15.52
N ALA A 22 -3.26 -11.97 15.48
CA ALA A 22 -3.10 -12.81 14.29
C ALA A 22 -3.91 -12.29 13.09
N LEU A 23 -4.98 -11.50 13.33
CA LEU A 23 -5.78 -10.87 12.28
C LEU A 23 -4.96 -10.00 11.32
N LEU A 24 -3.88 -9.39 11.80
CA LEU A 24 -3.01 -8.55 10.97
C LEU A 24 -2.21 -9.33 9.92
N TYR A 25 -2.09 -10.65 10.10
CA TYR A 25 -1.32 -11.56 9.27
C TYR A 25 -2.22 -12.49 8.45
N GLU A 26 -3.53 -12.42 8.59
CA GLU A 26 -4.45 -13.18 7.76
C GLU A 26 -4.34 -12.74 6.31
N THR A 27 -4.21 -13.72 5.42
CA THR A 27 -4.14 -13.50 3.98
C THR A 27 -5.22 -14.30 3.26
N ASN A 28 -5.61 -13.83 2.09
CA ASN A 28 -6.36 -14.65 1.15
C ASN A 28 -5.45 -15.73 0.50
N TRP A 29 -6.00 -16.46 -0.47
CA TRP A 29 -5.29 -17.54 -1.18
C TRP A 29 -4.14 -17.05 -2.07
N THR A 30 -4.07 -15.76 -2.39
CA THR A 30 -2.98 -15.12 -3.14
C THR A 30 -1.91 -14.50 -2.23
N GLY A 31 -2.07 -14.58 -0.91
CA GLY A 31 -1.12 -14.02 0.06
C GLY A 31 -1.35 -12.55 0.39
N GLU A 32 -2.47 -11.97 -0.03
CA GLU A 32 -2.80 -10.57 0.19
C GLU A 32 -3.52 -10.41 1.53
N ASN A 33 -3.06 -9.44 2.34
CA ASN A 33 -3.71 -9.08 3.60
C ASN A 33 -4.61 -7.84 3.44
N VAL A 34 -5.31 -7.46 4.50
CA VAL A 34 -6.21 -6.28 4.50
C VAL A 34 -5.48 -5.00 4.09
N LEU A 35 -4.21 -4.82 4.47
CA LEU A 35 -3.42 -3.64 4.11
C LEU A 35 -3.23 -3.52 2.60
N HIS A 36 -3.00 -4.64 1.90
CA HIS A 36 -2.92 -4.65 0.45
C HIS A 36 -4.23 -4.19 -0.19
N TRP A 37 -5.37 -4.72 0.23
CA TRP A 37 -6.69 -4.28 -0.25
C TRP A 37 -6.89 -2.77 -0.07
N LEU A 38 -6.56 -2.22 1.10
CA LEU A 38 -6.63 -0.78 1.35
C LEU A 38 -5.71 0.02 0.41
N SER A 39 -4.55 -0.53 0.06
CA SER A 39 -3.62 0.11 -0.88
C SER A 39 -4.18 0.14 -2.31
N VAL A 40 -4.87 -0.92 -2.73
CA VAL A 40 -5.57 -1.00 -4.03
C VAL A 40 -6.75 -0.01 -4.07
N GLU A 41 -7.41 0.24 -2.95
CA GLU A 41 -8.53 1.19 -2.85
C GLU A 41 -8.10 2.66 -2.57
N ASN A 42 -6.79 2.94 -2.56
CA ASN A 42 -6.20 4.26 -2.24
C ASN A 42 -6.51 4.80 -0.82
N LEU A 43 -6.72 3.90 0.14
CA LEU A 43 -7.06 4.19 1.54
C LEU A 43 -5.80 4.31 2.41
N HIS A 44 -5.03 5.38 2.17
CA HIS A 44 -3.69 5.57 2.74
C HIS A 44 -3.68 5.80 4.27
N GLU A 45 -4.71 6.41 4.85
CA GLU A 45 -4.81 6.57 6.31
C GLU A 45 -5.10 5.24 7.01
N GLU A 46 -5.90 4.40 6.40
CA GLU A 46 -6.20 3.05 6.86
C GLU A 46 -4.97 2.13 6.72
N VAL A 47 -4.17 2.29 5.65
CA VAL A 47 -2.86 1.65 5.50
C VAL A 47 -1.93 2.04 6.66
N ARG A 48 -1.86 3.34 6.99
CA ARG A 48 -1.07 3.84 8.14
C ARG A 48 -1.55 3.24 9.46
N LEU A 49 -2.87 3.17 9.67
CA LEU A 49 -3.47 2.58 10.86
C LEU A 49 -3.02 1.12 11.02
N LEU A 50 -3.22 0.28 10.01
CA LEU A 50 -2.88 -1.14 10.10
C LEU A 50 -1.37 -1.36 10.22
N ARG A 51 -0.57 -0.57 9.51
CA ARG A 51 0.89 -0.65 9.63
C ARG A 51 1.37 -0.24 11.02
N GLY A 52 0.80 0.82 11.59
CA GLY A 52 1.11 1.27 12.95
C GLY A 52 0.79 0.23 14.03
N LEU A 53 -0.16 -0.66 13.75
CA LEU A 53 -0.50 -1.80 14.61
C LEU A 53 0.37 -3.05 14.36
N GLY A 54 1.27 -3.01 13.37
CA GLY A 54 2.21 -4.09 13.08
C GLY A 54 1.86 -4.95 11.87
N SER A 55 0.84 -4.59 11.07
CA SER A 55 0.55 -5.32 9.85
C SER A 55 1.75 -5.28 8.90
N PRO A 56 2.14 -6.42 8.29
CA PRO A 56 3.17 -6.43 7.27
C PRO A 56 2.66 -5.72 6.01
N ILE A 57 3.55 -5.04 5.31
CA ILE A 57 3.25 -4.44 4.00
C ILE A 57 3.55 -5.49 2.93
N PRO A 58 2.56 -5.99 2.18
CA PRO A 58 2.83 -6.93 1.10
C PRO A 58 3.59 -6.26 -0.05
N ALA A 59 4.49 -7.01 -0.69
CA ALA A 59 5.35 -6.49 -1.77
C ALA A 59 4.54 -5.87 -2.93
N TYR A 60 3.38 -6.46 -3.25
CA TYR A 60 2.52 -5.99 -4.34
C TYR A 60 1.72 -4.72 -4.00
N ALA A 61 1.58 -4.35 -2.73
CA ALA A 61 0.82 -3.16 -2.34
C ALA A 61 1.38 -1.87 -2.98
N LEU A 62 2.71 -1.72 -3.01
CA LEU A 62 3.36 -0.57 -3.64
C LEU A 62 3.30 -0.64 -5.17
N ILE A 63 3.43 -1.84 -5.74
CA ILE A 63 3.35 -2.06 -7.19
C ILE A 63 1.97 -1.65 -7.69
N ASP A 64 0.90 -2.12 -7.04
CA ASP A 64 -0.47 -1.82 -7.43
C ASP A 64 -0.81 -0.33 -7.23
N ALA A 65 -0.35 0.27 -6.14
CA ALA A 65 -0.50 1.71 -5.94
C ALA A 65 0.20 2.51 -7.05
N VAL A 66 1.35 2.05 -7.55
CA VAL A 66 2.05 2.66 -8.69
C VAL A 66 1.30 2.45 -9.99
N ASP A 67 0.81 1.23 -10.27
CA ASP A 67 0.03 0.90 -11.45
C ASP A 67 -1.16 1.87 -11.60
N HIS A 68 -1.92 2.09 -10.52
CA HIS A 68 -3.05 3.03 -10.49
C HIS A 68 -2.62 4.51 -10.36
N GLY A 69 -1.35 4.75 -9.99
CA GLY A 69 -0.79 6.07 -9.72
C GLY A 69 -1.41 6.76 -8.50
N TYR A 70 -1.75 6.01 -7.47
CA TYR A 70 -2.29 6.54 -6.22
C TYR A 70 -1.20 7.22 -5.39
N LEU A 71 -1.00 8.53 -5.63
CA LEU A 71 0.16 9.26 -5.11
C LEU A 71 0.22 9.25 -3.58
N GLU A 72 -0.91 9.47 -2.93
CA GLU A 72 -1.04 9.50 -1.48
C GLU A 72 -0.69 8.14 -0.87
N THR A 73 -1.17 7.06 -1.48
CA THR A 73 -0.84 5.69 -1.06
C THR A 73 0.61 5.32 -1.34
N ILE A 74 1.17 5.70 -2.50
CA ILE A 74 2.60 5.51 -2.80
C ILE A 74 3.47 6.19 -1.74
N ILE A 75 3.17 7.46 -1.42
CA ILE A 75 3.91 8.22 -0.41
C ILE A 75 3.78 7.54 0.96
N ALA A 76 2.56 7.18 1.37
CA ALA A 76 2.33 6.49 2.65
C ALA A 76 3.12 5.18 2.74
N LEU A 77 3.08 4.34 1.71
CA LEU A 77 3.82 3.08 1.68
C LEU A 77 5.34 3.29 1.76
N LEU A 78 5.88 4.27 1.04
CA LEU A 78 7.31 4.61 1.11
C LEU A 78 7.73 5.11 2.50
N GLU A 79 6.94 6.00 3.12
CA GLU A 79 7.19 6.48 4.49
C GLU A 79 7.15 5.35 5.52
N LEU A 80 6.29 4.36 5.30
CA LEU A 80 6.11 3.19 6.17
C LEU A 80 7.15 2.09 5.93
N GLY A 81 8.10 2.31 5.01
CA GLY A 81 9.20 1.40 4.71
C GLY A 81 8.81 0.21 3.84
N ALA A 82 7.87 0.40 2.91
CA ALA A 82 7.58 -0.60 1.88
C ALA A 82 8.85 -0.95 1.10
N GLU A 83 9.01 -2.24 0.78
CA GLU A 83 10.13 -2.70 -0.03
C GLU A 83 10.00 -2.17 -1.46
N VAL A 84 11.08 -1.58 -1.97
CA VAL A 84 11.15 -1.07 -3.33
C VAL A 84 12.02 -1.97 -4.17
N VAL A 85 11.42 -2.61 -5.16
CA VAL A 85 12.12 -3.36 -6.20
C VAL A 85 12.08 -2.54 -7.50
N PRO A 86 13.18 -1.84 -7.89
CA PRO A 86 13.16 -0.87 -8.98
C PRO A 86 12.63 -1.40 -10.32
N SER A 87 12.96 -2.65 -10.67
CA SER A 87 12.48 -3.29 -11.89
C SER A 87 10.96 -3.45 -11.91
N CYS A 88 10.36 -3.85 -10.79
CA CYS A 88 8.91 -3.98 -10.64
C CYS A 88 8.21 -2.62 -10.74
N ILE A 89 8.74 -1.60 -10.08
CA ILE A 89 8.17 -0.24 -10.13
C ILE A 89 8.27 0.36 -11.53
N THR A 90 9.39 0.15 -12.22
CA THR A 90 9.56 0.58 -13.62
C THR A 90 8.60 -0.15 -14.56
N SER A 91 8.35 -1.44 -14.32
CA SER A 91 7.34 -2.20 -15.07
C SER A 91 5.94 -1.63 -14.84
N ALA A 92 5.55 -1.39 -13.59
CA ALA A 92 4.25 -0.82 -13.23
C ALA A 92 4.04 0.57 -13.85
N LEU A 93 5.05 1.44 -13.79
CA LEU A 93 5.01 2.75 -14.45
C LEU A 93 4.81 2.67 -15.97
N ASN A 94 5.17 1.57 -16.61
CA ASN A 94 5.06 1.37 -18.05
C ASN A 94 3.94 0.40 -18.44
N ASN A 95 3.14 -0.05 -17.48
CA ASN A 95 2.02 -0.94 -17.71
C ASN A 95 0.96 -0.25 -18.59
N GLU A 96 0.68 -0.83 -19.75
CA GLU A 96 -0.23 -0.27 -20.75
C GLU A 96 -1.70 -0.34 -20.29
N TYR A 97 -2.05 -1.27 -19.40
CA TYR A 97 -3.42 -1.44 -18.90
C TYR A 97 -3.89 -0.25 -18.07
N PHE A 98 -2.99 0.39 -17.30
CA PHE A 98 -3.32 1.54 -16.46
C PHE A 98 -3.08 2.90 -17.11
N ALA A 99 -2.34 2.92 -18.24
CA ALA A 99 -2.18 4.07 -19.14
C ALA A 99 -1.92 5.43 -18.45
N LEU A 100 -1.04 5.46 -17.44
CA LEU A 100 -0.72 6.69 -16.70
C LEU A 100 -0.16 7.80 -17.62
N SER A 101 -0.57 9.05 -17.39
CA SER A 101 -0.04 10.19 -18.15
C SER A 101 1.47 10.39 -17.90
N ARG A 102 2.18 10.94 -18.90
CA ARG A 102 3.61 11.28 -18.78
C ARG A 102 3.90 12.17 -17.56
N LYS A 103 3.01 13.11 -17.26
CA LYS A 103 3.12 13.99 -16.08
C LYS A 103 3.04 13.20 -14.77
N LYS A 104 2.09 12.25 -14.69
CA LYS A 104 1.90 11.42 -13.49
C LYS A 104 3.08 10.47 -13.27
N LYS A 105 3.57 9.80 -14.33
CA LYS A 105 4.80 8.99 -14.27
C LYS A 105 6.02 9.80 -13.81
N SER A 106 6.17 11.03 -14.30
CA SER A 106 7.26 11.93 -13.90
C SER A 106 7.19 12.28 -12.41
N LEU A 107 5.99 12.55 -11.90
CA LEU A 107 5.78 12.86 -10.49
C LEU A 107 6.09 11.66 -9.57
N ILE A 108 5.63 10.46 -9.95
CA ILE A 108 5.94 9.24 -9.19
C ILE A 108 7.44 9.01 -9.13
N ARG A 109 8.17 9.10 -10.26
CA ARG A 109 9.65 8.98 -10.26
C ARG A 109 10.33 9.99 -9.33
N ARG A 110 9.81 11.22 -9.26
CA ARG A 110 10.33 12.24 -8.34
C ARG A 110 10.15 11.83 -6.88
N TYR A 111 9.00 11.26 -6.51
CA TYR A 111 8.79 10.76 -5.15
C TYR A 111 9.78 9.64 -4.80
N PHE A 112 9.89 8.60 -5.64
CA PHE A 112 10.87 7.54 -5.38
C PHE A 112 12.30 8.07 -5.20
N ARG A 113 12.72 9.04 -6.01
CA ARG A 113 14.02 9.72 -5.84
C ARG A 113 14.15 10.44 -4.50
N GLN A 114 13.09 11.10 -4.03
CA GLN A 114 13.08 11.77 -2.71
C GLN A 114 13.24 10.77 -1.56
N PHE A 115 12.74 9.55 -1.72
CA PHE A 115 12.93 8.43 -0.79
C PHE A 115 14.24 7.65 -1.02
N GLY A 116 15.12 8.11 -1.93
CA GLY A 116 16.42 7.50 -2.16
C GLY A 116 16.43 6.32 -3.14
N HIS A 117 15.36 6.15 -3.93
CA HIS A 117 15.25 5.09 -4.94
C HIS A 117 15.43 5.63 -6.36
N GLU A 118 16.24 4.95 -7.16
CA GLU A 118 16.41 5.24 -8.58
C GLU A 118 15.54 4.30 -9.43
N ILE A 119 14.57 4.88 -10.16
CA ILE A 119 13.60 4.20 -11.04
C ILE A 119 13.32 5.01 -12.31
#